data_AF-A0A529AS35-F1
#
_entry.id   AF-A0A529AS35-F1
#
_cell.length_a   1.000
_cell.length_b   1.000
_cell.length_c   1.000
_cell.angle_alpha   90.00
_cell.angle_beta   90.00
_cell.angle_gamma   90.00
#
_symmetry.space_group_name_H-M   'P 1'
#
loop_
_entity.id
_entity.type
_entity.pdbx_description
1 polymer ?
#
loop_
_entity_poly.entity_id
_entity_poly.type
_entity_poly.pdbx_seq_one_letter_code
_entity_poly.pdbx_strand_id
1 'polypeptide(L)' 'MELRKVSTFIEEVHIEGGKAGARPVTSIVVAAVLGNPWAGRGFVEDLRPEIVAIAPRLGQELTRRLIG' A
#
# COMPACT_ATOMS: atom_id res chain seq x y z
N MET A 1 -6.48 8.76 -11.15
CA MET A 1 -6.18 8.33 -9.78
C MET A 1 -6.20 9.55 -8.90
N GLU A 2 -7.15 9.66 -7.99
CA GLU A 2 -7.21 10.74 -7.00
C GLU A 2 -6.58 10.25 -5.68
N LEU A 3 -5.33 10.62 -5.43
CA LEU A 3 -4.57 10.22 -4.25
C LEU A 3 -4.72 11.28 -3.14
N ARG A 4 -5.30 10.91 -2.00
CA ARG A 4 -5.50 11.82 -0.86
C ARG A 4 -4.31 11.84 0.09
N LYS A 5 -3.76 10.67 0.43
CA LYS A 5 -2.58 10.56 1.29
C LYS A 5 -1.85 9.23 1.06
N VAL A 6 -0.58 9.23 1.44
CA VAL A 6 0.23 8.01 1.59
C VAL A 6 0.73 7.95 3.03
N SER A 7 0.62 6.79 3.64
CA SER A 7 1.14 6.50 4.97
C SER A 7 2.19 5.41 4.87
N THR A 8 3.34 5.64 5.49
CA THR A 8 4.41 4.66 5.61
C THR A 8 4.56 4.30 7.07
N PHE A 9 4.58 3.01 7.37
CA PHE A 9 4.83 2.46 8.69
C PHE A 9 6.06 1.59 8.62
N ILE A 10 7.01 1.84 9.52
CA ILE A 10 8.26 1.09 9.64
C ILE A 10 8.24 0.47 11.03
N GLU A 11 8.33 -0.85 11.07
CA GLU A 11 8.41 -1.62 12.30
C GLU A 11 9.79 -2.26 12.37
N GLU A 12 10.41 -2.18 13.54
CA GLU A 12 11.65 -2.88 13.86
C GLU A 12 11.40 -3.84 15.01
N VAL A 13 11.57 -5.13 14.75
CA VAL A 13 11.43 -6.20 15.74
C VAL A 13 12.83 -6.61 16.21
N HIS A 14 13.15 -6.30 17.47
CA HIS A 14 14.45 -6.61 18.07
C HIS A 14 14.51 -8.00 18.72
N ILE A 15 13.35 -8.51 19.19
CA ILE A 15 13.23 -9.79 19.88
C ILE A 15 12.09 -10.57 19.24
N GLU A 16 12.40 -11.78 18.77
CA GLU A 16 11.42 -12.68 18.18
C GLU A 16 11.60 -14.08 18.76
N GLY A 17 10.51 -14.77 19.07
CA GLY A 17 10.57 -16.07 19.76
C GLY A 17 11.31 -16.04 21.11
N GLY A 18 11.33 -14.88 21.78
CA GLY A 18 12.02 -14.68 23.06
C GLY A 18 13.54 -14.54 22.96
N LYS A 19 14.12 -14.39 21.76
CA LYS A 19 15.56 -14.21 21.56
C LYS A 19 15.84 -12.92 20.81
N ALA A 20 16.89 -12.20 21.23
CA ALA A 20 17.39 -11.06 20.46
C ALA A 20 18.06 -11.55 19.18
N GLY A 21 17.69 -10.95 18.04
CA GLY A 21 18.37 -11.19 16.76
C GLY A 21 19.72 -10.47 16.70
N ALA A 22 20.61 -10.90 15.78
CA ALA A 22 21.87 -10.19 15.52
C ALA A 22 21.66 -8.76 14.99
N ARG A 23 20.50 -8.52 14.36
CA ARG A 23 19.99 -7.22 13.94
C ARG A 23 18.46 -7.24 13.99
N PRO A 24 17.78 -6.09 14.10
CA PRO A 24 16.32 -6.04 14.04
C PRO A 24 15.80 -6.55 12.69
N VAL A 25 14.63 -7.18 12.70
CA VAL A 25 13.86 -7.43 11.49
C VAL A 25 13.06 -6.17 11.20
N THR A 26 13.22 -5.61 10.00
CA THR A 26 12.50 -4.40 9.58
C THR A 26 11.36 -4.77 8.63
N SER A 27 10.13 -4.43 9.00
CA SER A 27 8.95 -4.55 8.15
C SER A 27 8.48 -3.16 7.74
N ILE A 28 8.23 -2.96 6.44
CA ILE A 28 7.78 -1.67 5.91
C ILE A 28 6.42 -1.86 5.24
N VAL A 29 5.44 -1.06 5.63
CA VAL A 29 4.11 -1.00 5.01
C VAL A 29 3.92 0.38 4.40
N VAL A 30 3.66 0.44 3.09
CA VAL A 30 3.28 1.66 2.39
C VAL A 30 1.85 1.53 1.91
N ALA A 31 0.97 2.42 2.37
CA ALA A 31 -0.45 2.40 2.04
C ALA A 31 -0.90 3.74 1.46
N ALA A 32 -1.78 3.68 0.46
CA ALA A 32 -2.40 4.86 -0.14
C ALA A 32 -3.89 4.94 0.21
N VAL A 33 -4.38 6.16 0.42
CA VAL A 33 -5.81 6.45 0.44
C VAL A 33 -6.16 7.19 -0.83
N LEU A 34 -7.07 6.60 -1.61
CA LEU A 34 -7.53 7.13 -2.89
C LEU A 34 -9.05 7.27 -2.91
N GLY A 35 -9.55 8.18 -3.75
CA GLY A 35 -10.97 8.26 -4.06
C GLY A 35 -11.43 6.94 -4.72
N ASN A 36 -12.53 6.37 -4.21
CA ASN A 36 -13.11 5.16 -4.79
C ASN A 36 -13.79 5.52 -6.13
N PRO A 37 -13.32 4.97 -7.28
CA PRO A 37 -13.86 5.32 -8.59
C PRO A 37 -15.29 4.78 -8.85
N TRP A 38 -15.79 3.88 -8.00
CA TRP A 38 -17.15 3.34 -8.08
C TRP A 38 -18.12 3.98 -7.08
N ALA A 39 -17.66 4.90 -6.24
CA ALA A 39 -18.52 5.56 -5.27
C ALA A 39 -19.67 6.30 -5.97
N GLY A 40 -20.90 6.10 -5.49
CA GLY A 40 -22.10 6.75 -6.03
C GLY A 40 -22.65 6.15 -7.33
N ARG A 41 -22.03 5.11 -7.90
CA ARG A 41 -22.46 4.50 -9.18
C ARG A 41 -23.49 3.36 -9.04
N GLY A 42 -23.90 3.00 -7.83
CA GLY A 42 -24.75 1.83 -7.59
C GLY A 42 -23.97 0.52 -7.77
N PHE A 43 -24.62 -0.51 -8.32
CA PHE A 43 -23.96 -1.77 -8.66
C PHE A 43 -23.16 -1.61 -9.96
N VAL A 44 -21.88 -1.98 -9.93
CA VAL A 44 -20.99 -1.96 -11.09
C VAL A 44 -20.62 -3.40 -11.42
N GLU A 45 -21.09 -3.89 -12.56
CA GLU A 45 -20.90 -5.27 -13.01
C GLU A 45 -19.44 -5.56 -13.40
N ASP A 46 -18.77 -4.60 -14.07
CA ASP A 46 -17.37 -4.73 -14.46
C ASP A 46 -16.51 -3.64 -13.80
N LEU A 47 -15.68 -4.06 -12.84
CA LEU A 47 -14.71 -3.21 -12.14
C LEU A 47 -13.37 -3.12 -12.88
N ARG A 48 -13.14 -3.95 -13.89
CA ARG A 48 -11.83 -4.09 -14.53
C ARG A 48 -11.31 -2.79 -15.17
N PRO A 49 -12.13 -1.95 -15.84
CA PRO A 49 -11.63 -0.76 -16.51
C PRO A 49 -10.90 0.18 -15.54
N GLU A 50 -11.48 0.45 -14.37
CA GLU A 50 -10.88 1.35 -13.39
C GLU A 50 -9.69 0.69 -12.66
N ILE A 51 -9.74 -0.62 -12.41
CA ILE A 51 -8.61 -1.37 -11.85
C ILE A 51 -7.39 -1.28 -12.77
N VAL A 52 -7.55 -1.58 -14.06
CA VAL A 52 -6.45 -1.56 -15.04
C VAL A 52 -5.88 -0.15 -15.21
N ALA A 53 -6.73 0.88 -15.12
CA ALA A 53 -6.28 2.27 -15.21
C ALA A 53 -5.50 2.76 -13.97
N ILE A 54 -5.79 2.25 -12.78
CA ILE A 54 -5.25 2.76 -11.51
C ILE A 54 -4.14 1.86 -10.95
N ALA A 55 -4.33 0.54 -10.94
CA ALA A 55 -3.49 -0.40 -10.20
C ALA A 55 -2.01 -0.38 -10.61
N PRO A 56 -1.62 -0.37 -11.90
CA PRO A 56 -0.21 -0.36 -12.29
C PRO A 56 0.52 0.89 -11.79
N ARG A 57 -0.12 2.06 -11.93
CA ARG A 57 0.44 3.35 -11.49
C ARG A 57 0.55 3.42 -9.97
N LEU A 58 -0.46 2.93 -9.25
CA LEU A 58 -0.44 2.89 -7.80
C LEU A 58 0.64 1.93 -7.28
N GLY A 59 0.77 0.75 -7.89
CA GLY A 59 1.82 -0.22 -7.55
C GLY A 59 3.21 0.38 -7.70
N GLN A 60 3.49 1.01 -8.85
CA GLN A 60 4.77 1.67 -9.09
C GLN A 60 5.08 2.76 -8.06
N GLU A 61 4.09 3.60 -7.71
CA GLU A 61 4.26 4.66 -6.72
C GLU A 61 4.54 4.13 -5.31
N LEU A 62 3.82 3.09 -4.87
CA LEU A 62 4.03 2.48 -3.56
C LEU A 62 5.38 1.75 -3.48
N THR A 63 5.77 1.02 -4.54
CA THR A 63 7.08 0.37 -4.62
C THR A 63 8.22 1.37 -4.63
N ARG A 64 8.09 2.50 -5.34
CA ARG A 64 9.10 3.57 -5.34
C ARG A 64 9.38 4.09 -3.92
N ARG A 65 8.32 4.27 -3.12
CA ARG A 65 8.42 4.74 -1.73
C ARG A 65 8.99 3.70 -0.78
N LEU A 66 8.82 2.42 -1.09
CA LEU A 66 9.39 1.33 -0.31
C LEU A 66 10.92 1.25 -0.47
N ILE A 67 11.42 1.47 -1.69
CA ILE A 67 12.84 1.26 -2.02
C ILE A 67 13.73 2.44 -1.61
N GLY A 68 13.20 3.67 -1.64
CA GLY A 68 13.98 4.89 -1.34
C GLY A 68 14.99 5.21 -2.42
#